data_AF-A0A7X9FM88-F1
#
_entry.id   AF-A0A7X9FM88-F1
#
_cell.length_a   1.000
_cell.length_b   1.000
_cell.length_c   1.000
_cell.angle_alpha   90.00
_cell.angle_beta   90.00
_cell.angle_gamma   90.00
#
_symmetry.space_group_name_H-M   'P 1'
#
loop_
_entity.id
_entity.type
_entity.pdbx_description
1 polymer ?
#
loop_
_entity_poly.entity_id
_entity_poly.type
_entity_poly.pdbx_seq_one_letter_code
_entity_poly.pdbx_strand_id
1 'polypeptide(L)'
;MPRHYRLAPVLTVLAVAALMALAVPTIAPAQADKPAPAAKPEGQAIPDTPKKETGVDGRRTPVAVEHGDTDVVGTRMVYHLKELLGRSSLMSLTTKDEKKLVLAIQTQAEFTGRPAVSSIYSVAWLYSA
;
A
#
# COMPACT_ATOMS: atom_id res chain seq x y z
N MET A 1 -45.50 -43.76 -20.93
CA MET A 1 -45.07 -43.73 -19.51
C MET A 1 -44.08 -44.85 -19.27
N PRO A 2 -42.82 -44.51 -18.96
CA PRO A 2 -42.12 -45.31 -17.94
C PRO A 2 -41.25 -44.46 -17.00
N ARG A 3 -40.97 -45.09 -15.86
CA ARG A 3 -40.35 -44.55 -14.65
C ARG A 3 -38.94 -45.14 -14.53
N HIS A 4 -38.02 -44.33 -14.00
CA HIS A 4 -36.77 -44.70 -13.33
C HIS A 4 -35.62 -45.27 -14.18
N TYR A 5 -34.43 -44.67 -14.10
CA TYR A 5 -33.39 -45.14 -13.19
C TYR A 5 -32.17 -44.19 -13.15
N ARG A 6 -31.75 -43.86 -11.93
CA ARG A 6 -30.54 -43.10 -11.60
C ARG A 6 -29.31 -43.96 -11.92
N LEU A 7 -28.63 -43.69 -13.03
CA LEU A 7 -27.39 -44.39 -13.44
C LEU A 7 -26.16 -43.46 -13.57
N ALA A 8 -26.31 -42.17 -13.29
CA ALA A 8 -25.23 -41.20 -13.41
C ALA A 8 -24.19 -41.15 -12.25
N PRO A 9 -24.50 -41.48 -10.96
CA PRO A 9 -23.53 -41.21 -9.90
C PRO A 9 -22.52 -42.34 -9.66
N VAL A 10 -22.75 -43.55 -10.20
CA VAL A 10 -21.87 -44.71 -9.97
C VAL A 10 -20.68 -44.71 -10.92
N LEU A 11 -20.82 -44.13 -12.12
CA LEU A 11 -19.72 -44.07 -13.09
C LEU A 11 -18.67 -43.01 -12.74
N THR A 12 -19.03 -41.97 -11.96
CA THR A 12 -18.12 -40.86 -11.62
C THR A 12 -17.26 -41.15 -10.39
N VAL A 13 -17.70 -42.03 -9.48
CA VAL A 13 -16.92 -42.41 -8.29
C VAL A 13 -15.78 -43.37 -8.64
N LEU A 14 -15.93 -44.20 -9.68
CA LEU A 14 -14.87 -45.12 -10.12
C LEU A 14 -13.70 -44.42 -10.83
N ALA A 15 -13.92 -43.23 -11.39
CA ALA A 15 -12.88 -42.44 -12.07
C ALA A 15 -11.95 -41.68 -11.10
N VAL A 16 -12.37 -41.46 -9.85
CA VAL A 16 -11.57 -40.73 -8.85
C VAL A 16 -10.66 -41.67 -8.04
N ALA A 17 -10.98 -42.96 -7.95
CA ALA A 17 -10.15 -43.95 -7.25
C ALA A 17 -8.94 -44.46 -8.05
N ALA A 18 -8.91 -44.28 -9.38
CA ALA A 18 -7.84 -44.78 -10.25
C ALA A 18 -6.66 -43.81 -10.44
N LEU A 19 -6.76 -42.57 -9.95
CA LEU A 19 -5.70 -41.54 -10.09
C LEU A 19 -4.85 -41.33 -8.82
N MET A 20 -5.08 -42.14 -7.78
CA MET A 20 -4.44 -42.03 -6.45
C MET A 20 -3.54 -43.25 -6.12
N ALA A 21 -2.91 -43.89 -7.10
CA ALA A 21 -2.15 -45.14 -6.85
C ALA A 21 -0.80 -45.29 -7.57
N LEU A 22 -0.27 -44.29 -8.28
CA LEU A 22 0.98 -44.46 -9.05
C LEU A 22 1.88 -43.23 -8.98
N ALA A 23 2.59 -43.05 -7.86
CA ALA A 23 3.86 -42.31 -7.83
C ALA A 23 4.62 -42.67 -6.54
N VAL A 24 5.14 -43.89 -6.49
CA VAL A 24 6.17 -44.32 -5.53
C VAL A 24 7.51 -43.77 -6.04
N PRO A 25 8.26 -42.92 -5.32
CA PRO A 25 9.61 -42.57 -5.71
C PRO A 25 10.54 -43.76 -5.42
N THR A 26 11.01 -44.41 -6.46
CA THR A 26 12.11 -45.39 -6.41
C THR A 26 13.40 -44.66 -6.04
N ILE A 27 13.99 -45.04 -4.89
CA ILE A 27 15.33 -44.63 -4.49
C ILE A 27 16.34 -45.39 -5.36
N ALA A 28 17.06 -44.68 -6.23
CA ALA A 28 18.22 -45.21 -6.93
C ALA A 28 19.50 -44.98 -6.09
N PRO A 29 20.47 -45.91 -6.08
CA PRO A 29 21.60 -45.89 -5.16
C PRO A 29 22.62 -44.81 -5.51
N ALA A 30 23.16 -44.20 -4.45
CA ALA A 30 24.24 -43.23 -4.50
C ALA A 30 25.55 -43.85 -5.04
N GLN A 31 26.05 -43.32 -6.16
CA GLN A 31 27.46 -43.43 -6.52
C GLN A 31 28.20 -42.21 -5.99
N ALA A 32 29.17 -42.50 -5.14
CA ALA A 32 30.12 -41.55 -4.59
C ALA A 32 31.04 -41.03 -5.70
N ASP A 33 30.91 -39.74 -5.99
CA ASP A 33 32.01 -38.95 -6.53
C ASP A 33 32.31 -37.84 -5.54
N LYS A 34 33.59 -37.69 -5.24
CA LYS A 34 34.11 -36.75 -4.25
C LYS A 34 34.74 -35.57 -5.03
N PRO A 35 34.12 -34.38 -5.09
CA PRO A 35 34.83 -33.17 -5.44
C PRO A 35 35.25 -32.41 -4.18
N ALA A 36 36.45 -31.85 -4.25
CA ALA A 36 37.11 -31.01 -3.25
C ALA A 36 36.24 -29.84 -2.74
N PRO A 37 36.54 -29.27 -1.56
CA PRO A 37 35.73 -28.19 -0.99
C PRO A 37 35.85 -26.93 -1.85
N ALA A 38 34.81 -26.67 -2.65
CA ALA A 38 34.64 -25.39 -3.33
C ALA A 38 34.17 -24.34 -2.32
N ALA A 39 34.81 -23.17 -2.40
CA ALA A 39 34.74 -22.07 -1.46
C ALA A 39 33.31 -21.63 -1.10
N LYS A 40 33.11 -21.27 0.17
CA LYS A 40 31.94 -20.52 0.62
C LYS A 40 31.78 -19.27 -0.25
N PRO A 41 30.58 -18.95 -0.75
CA PRO A 41 30.31 -17.64 -1.31
C PRO A 41 30.56 -16.63 -0.18
N GLU A 42 31.51 -15.72 -0.41
CA GLU A 42 31.68 -14.53 0.42
C GLU A 42 30.35 -13.77 0.36
N GLY A 43 29.57 -13.87 1.44
CA GLY A 43 28.39 -13.06 1.63
C GLY A 43 28.83 -11.61 1.51
N GLN A 44 28.30 -10.92 0.50
CA GLN A 44 28.42 -9.47 0.40
C GLN A 44 28.06 -8.89 1.77
N ALA A 45 29.05 -8.29 2.43
CA ALA A 45 28.84 -7.62 3.69
C ALA A 45 27.80 -6.52 3.46
N ILE A 46 26.57 -6.78 3.89
CA ILE A 46 25.55 -5.74 4.03
C ILE A 46 26.14 -4.79 5.07
N PRO A 47 26.40 -3.51 4.74
CA PRO A 47 26.99 -2.60 5.70
C PRO A 47 26.08 -2.47 6.92
N ASP A 48 26.57 -2.92 8.08
CA ASP A 48 25.91 -2.87 9.39
C ASP A 48 26.00 -1.46 10.02
N THR A 49 26.02 -0.45 9.16
CA THR A 49 25.99 0.94 9.56
C THR A 49 24.62 1.46 9.19
N PRO A 50 23.74 1.75 10.16
CA PRO A 50 22.53 2.51 9.88
C PRO A 50 22.99 3.77 9.15
N LYS A 51 22.60 3.91 7.87
CA LYS A 51 22.74 5.19 7.20
C LYS A 51 21.99 6.15 8.11
N LYS A 52 22.75 7.06 8.74
CA LYS A 52 22.20 8.06 9.64
C LYS A 52 21.31 8.93 8.76
N GLU A 53 20.06 8.51 8.59
CA GLU A 53 19.03 9.34 8.00
C GLU A 53 19.02 10.60 8.83
N THR A 54 19.35 11.68 8.15
CA THR A 54 19.79 12.92 8.73
C THR A 54 18.66 13.50 9.56
N GLY A 55 18.74 13.30 10.87
CA GLY A 55 18.02 14.07 11.87
C GLY A 55 16.51 13.92 11.88
N VAL A 56 15.92 14.55 12.89
CA VAL A 56 14.47 14.70 13.12
C VAL A 56 13.73 15.30 11.90
N ASP A 57 14.45 15.88 10.94
CA ASP A 57 13.93 16.43 9.69
C ASP A 57 13.86 15.43 8.52
N GLY A 58 14.60 14.31 8.56
CA GLY A 58 14.51 13.27 7.53
C GLY A 58 13.26 12.39 7.61
N ARG A 59 12.51 12.49 8.72
CA ARG A 59 11.34 11.63 9.00
C ARG A 59 10.00 12.36 8.85
N ARG A 60 10.01 13.69 8.65
CA ARG A 60 8.79 14.47 8.45
C ARG A 60 8.39 14.42 6.99
N THR A 61 7.18 13.97 6.72
CA THR A 61 6.62 13.96 5.37
C THR A 61 6.35 15.39 4.92
N PRO A 62 6.98 15.86 3.84
CA PRO A 62 6.67 17.17 3.26
C PRO A 62 5.24 17.19 2.73
N VAL A 63 4.47 18.23 3.10
CA VAL A 63 3.08 18.44 2.71
C VAL A 63 2.88 19.86 2.21
N ALA A 64 2.21 20.03 1.08
CA ALA A 64 1.70 21.30 0.60
C ALA A 64 0.17 21.33 0.72
N VAL A 65 -0.39 22.50 1.01
CA VAL A 65 -1.85 22.71 1.09
C VAL A 65 -2.24 23.78 0.09
N GLU A 66 -3.04 23.39 -0.88
CA GLU A 66 -3.57 24.23 -1.94
C GLU A 66 -5.05 24.51 -1.68
N HIS A 67 -5.42 25.79 -1.67
CA HIS A 67 -6.78 26.27 -1.46
C HIS A 67 -6.93 27.60 -2.18
N GLY A 68 -7.97 27.72 -3.02
CA GLY A 68 -8.15 28.88 -3.90
C GLY A 68 -9.52 29.55 -3.81
N ASP A 69 -10.39 29.08 -2.92
CA ASP A 69 -11.78 29.56 -2.84
C ASP A 69 -11.95 30.74 -1.88
N THR A 70 -12.99 31.52 -2.10
CA THR A 70 -13.30 32.74 -1.34
C THR A 70 -14.22 32.51 -0.13
N ASP A 71 -14.52 31.25 0.18
CA ASP A 71 -15.37 30.90 1.30
C ASP A 71 -14.68 31.16 2.66
N VAL A 72 -15.34 31.94 3.52
CA VAL A 72 -14.76 32.42 4.80
C VAL A 72 -14.57 31.27 5.79
N VAL A 73 -15.53 30.34 5.87
CA VAL A 73 -15.45 29.20 6.80
C VAL A 73 -14.40 28.20 6.32
N GLY A 74 -14.39 27.89 5.02
CA GLY A 74 -13.37 27.08 4.37
C GLY A 74 -11.96 27.63 4.54
N THR A 75 -11.80 28.95 4.35
CA THR A 75 -10.52 29.63 4.59
C THR A 75 -10.02 29.42 6.02
N ARG A 76 -10.89 29.58 7.03
CA ARG A 76 -10.54 29.33 8.45
C ARG A 76 -10.12 27.88 8.68
N MET A 77 -10.83 26.93 8.09
CA MET A 77 -10.49 25.51 8.18
C MET A 77 -9.09 25.25 7.60
N VAL A 78 -8.76 25.83 6.45
CA VAL A 78 -7.46 25.65 5.80
C VAL A 78 -6.33 26.26 6.62
N TYR A 79 -6.53 27.44 7.20
CA TYR A 79 -5.54 28.01 8.13
C TYR A 79 -5.35 27.15 9.37
N HIS A 80 -6.45 26.62 9.93
CA HIS A 80 -6.36 25.72 11.07
C HIS A 80 -5.64 24.41 10.72
N LEU A 81 -5.89 23.86 9.54
CA LEU A 81 -5.18 22.68 9.04
C LEU A 81 -3.69 22.96 8.87
N LYS A 82 -3.32 24.11 8.28
CA LYS A 82 -1.91 24.51 8.15
C LYS A 82 -1.23 24.64 9.52
N GLU A 83 -1.92 25.20 10.51
CA GLU A 83 -1.42 25.28 11.89
C GLU A 83 -1.21 23.88 12.50
N LEU A 84 -2.18 22.97 12.34
CA LEU A 84 -2.07 21.59 12.83
C LEU A 84 -0.92 20.83 12.16
N LEU A 85 -0.74 21.00 10.85
CA LEU A 85 0.35 20.41 10.09
C LEU A 85 1.71 20.97 10.53
N GLY A 86 1.81 22.28 10.79
CA GLY A 86 3.02 22.92 11.31
C GLY A 86 3.40 22.46 12.72
N ARG A 87 2.41 22.06 13.54
CA ARG A 87 2.62 21.50 14.88
C ARG A 87 2.85 20.00 14.89
N SER A 88 2.66 19.32 13.76
CA SER A 88 2.81 17.88 13.65
C SER A 88 4.27 17.44 13.82
N SER A 89 4.50 16.32 14.49
CA SER A 89 5.82 15.69 14.54
C SER A 89 6.13 14.87 13.28
N LEU A 90 5.10 14.53 12.49
CA LEU A 90 5.19 13.62 11.34
C LEU A 90 5.16 14.34 9.99
N MET A 91 4.65 15.56 9.93
CA MET A 91 4.47 16.30 8.70
C MET A 91 5.15 17.66 8.79
N SER A 92 5.63 18.16 7.67
CA SER A 92 6.19 19.51 7.55
C SER A 92 5.56 20.22 6.38
N LEU A 93 5.04 21.42 6.60
CA LEU A 93 4.58 22.26 5.50
C LEU A 93 5.79 22.66 4.62
N THR A 94 5.66 22.48 3.31
CA THR A 94 6.68 22.88 2.33
C THR A 94 6.06 23.58 1.14
N THR A 95 6.78 24.56 0.60
CA THR A 95 6.49 25.21 -0.68
C THR A 95 7.52 24.88 -1.75
N LYS A 96 8.52 24.06 -1.41
CA LYS A 96 9.58 23.65 -2.34
C LYS A 96 9.02 22.71 -3.38
N ASP A 97 9.68 22.70 -4.54
CA ASP A 97 9.44 21.71 -5.58
C ASP A 97 10.27 20.46 -5.25
N GLU A 98 9.71 19.64 -4.37
CA GLU A 98 10.30 18.38 -3.90
C GLU A 98 9.19 17.34 -3.79
N LYS A 99 9.59 16.07 -3.65
CA LYS A 99 8.66 14.96 -3.39
C LYS A 99 7.80 15.27 -2.19
N LYS A 100 6.49 15.46 -2.39
CA LYS A 100 5.58 15.93 -1.34
C LYS A 100 4.16 15.43 -1.53
N LEU A 101 3.42 15.36 -0.43
CA LEU A 101 1.97 15.23 -0.48
C LEU A 101 1.35 16.59 -0.74
N VAL A 102 0.39 16.67 -1.65
CA VAL A 102 -0.39 17.89 -1.92
C VAL A 102 -1.82 17.63 -1.47
N LEU A 103 -2.31 18.46 -0.56
CA LEU A 103 -3.71 18.51 -0.14
C LEU A 103 -4.38 19.61 -0.96
N ALA A 104 -5.06 19.23 -2.03
CA ALA A 104 -5.90 20.13 -2.81
C ALA A 104 -7.28 20.20 -2.16
N ILE A 105 -7.62 21.37 -1.64
CA ILE A 105 -8.86 21.60 -0.89
C ILE A 105 -9.71 22.59 -1.67
N GLN A 106 -10.95 22.20 -1.92
CA GLN A 106 -11.99 23.06 -2.47
C GLN A 106 -13.08 23.28 -1.45
N THR A 107 -13.57 24.51 -1.33
CA THR A 107 -14.59 24.90 -0.34
C THR A 107 -15.62 25.81 -0.97
N GLN A 108 -16.89 25.57 -0.67
CA GLN A 108 -18.00 26.41 -1.11
C GLN A 108 -18.99 26.62 0.03
N ALA A 109 -19.52 27.84 0.15
CA ALA A 109 -20.59 28.12 1.10
C ALA A 109 -21.82 27.24 0.80
N GLU A 110 -22.29 26.51 1.81
CA GLU A 110 -23.47 25.63 1.68
C GLU A 110 -24.75 26.45 1.51
N PHE A 111 -24.84 27.56 2.24
CA PHE A 111 -25.98 28.45 2.23
C PHE A 111 -25.58 29.81 1.64
N THR A 112 -25.92 30.04 0.37
CA THR A 112 -25.59 31.30 -0.34
C THR A 112 -26.18 32.55 0.32
N GLY A 113 -27.33 32.45 0.99
CA GLY A 113 -27.93 33.55 1.76
C GLY A 113 -27.31 33.75 3.15
N ARG A 114 -26.48 32.82 3.63
CA ARG A 114 -25.88 32.78 4.97
C ARG A 114 -24.46 32.16 4.92
N PRO A 115 -23.51 32.76 4.18
CA PRO A 115 -22.23 32.11 3.83
C PRO A 115 -21.28 31.86 5.01
N ALA A 116 -21.59 32.36 6.21
CA ALA A 116 -20.76 32.16 7.41
C ALA A 116 -21.25 31.02 8.33
N VAL A 117 -22.31 30.29 7.94
CA VAL A 117 -22.91 29.24 8.78
C VAL A 117 -22.21 27.89 8.60
N SER A 118 -22.05 27.45 7.35
CA SER A 118 -21.42 26.19 7.02
C SER A 118 -20.93 26.18 5.57
N SER A 119 -20.02 25.24 5.31
CA SER A 119 -19.39 25.08 4.01
C SER A 119 -19.24 23.61 3.67
N ILE A 120 -19.42 23.33 2.39
CA ILE A 120 -19.11 22.04 1.79
C ILE A 120 -17.65 22.09 1.37
N TYR A 121 -16.93 21.00 1.61
CA TYR A 121 -15.53 20.88 1.24
C TYR A 121 -15.25 19.56 0.52
N SER A 122 -14.30 19.60 -0.40
CA SER A 122 -13.72 18.43 -1.05
C SER A 122 -12.21 18.46 -0.82
N VAL A 123 -11.63 17.30 -0.52
CA VAL A 123 -10.20 17.15 -0.28
C VAL A 123 -9.67 16.03 -1.18
N ALA A 124 -8.70 16.38 -2.03
CA ALA A 124 -7.93 15.42 -2.79
C ALA A 124 -6.49 15.40 -2.27
N TRP A 125 -5.98 14.21 -1.97
CA TRP A 125 -4.55 14.02 -1.75
C TRP A 125 -3.88 13.62 -3.05
N LEU A 126 -2.73 14.22 -3.32
CA LEU A 126 -1.88 13.84 -4.45
C LEU A 126 -0.47 13.63 -3.94
N TYR A 127 0.28 12.77 -4.60
CA TYR A 127 1.70 12.65 -4.38
C TYR A 127 2.41 13.27 -5.59
N SER A 128 3.15 14.34 -5.34
CA SER A 128 4.04 14.95 -6.33
C SER A 128 5.42 14.30 -6.17
N ALA A 129 5.94 13.71 -7.24
CA ALA A 129 7.16 12.90 -7.25
C ALA A 129 8.39 13.67 -7.75
#